data_AF-A0A2T0MJ00-F1
#
_entry.id   AF-A0A2T0MJ00-F1
#
_cell.length_a   1.000
_cell.length_b   1.000
_cell.length_c   1.000
_cell.angle_alpha   90.00
_cell.angle_beta   90.00
_cell.angle_gamma   90.00
#
_symmetry.space_group_name_H-M   'P 1'
#
loop_
_entity.id
_entity.type
_entity.pdbx_description
1 polymer ?
#
loop_
_entity_poly.entity_id
_entity_poly.type
_entity_poly.pdbx_seq_one_letter_code
_entity_poly.pdbx_strand_id
1 'polypeptide(L)'
;MIENLNFHFKRTFLVLQFNNVDPKQFFNTIKTTEESGENNIPDQLRKLVAFSPKANTEFAKPLKEILEIEIEKFSSSDTKENIKTIYKNERILYIERSVLLSENFLSYQNREFALNPLVTTYESDWKWIVRDSYIEELDISKLLASPPSDFYFLFKRTGGFDYVNKTNVLEFPLNENQYFFLRLFEKTQSLSESIHHFCSNFLYDSREEKEKIKSRAVEILKELIFRMFIIPL
;
A
#
# COMPACT_ATOMS: atom_id res chain seq x y z
N MET A 1 -12.00 19.47 -11.50
CA MET A 1 -12.35 18.40 -10.54
C MET A 1 -12.30 17.02 -11.20
N ILE A 2 -12.90 16.86 -12.39
CA ILE A 2 -12.77 15.66 -13.25
C ILE A 2 -11.31 15.24 -13.51
N GLU A 3 -10.43 16.18 -13.86
CA GLU A 3 -8.99 15.88 -13.99
C GLU A 3 -8.37 15.36 -12.69
N ASN A 4 -8.84 15.83 -11.52
CA ASN A 4 -8.35 15.39 -10.22
C ASN A 4 -8.75 13.94 -9.93
N LEU A 5 -9.95 13.54 -10.33
CA LEU A 5 -10.45 12.18 -10.17
C LEU A 5 -9.71 11.18 -11.05
N ASN A 6 -9.32 11.58 -12.26
CA ASN A 6 -8.44 10.75 -13.12
C ASN A 6 -7.08 10.44 -12.46
N PHE A 7 -6.60 11.26 -11.52
CA PHE A 7 -5.38 10.96 -10.76
C PHE A 7 -5.63 9.96 -9.63
N HIS A 8 -6.77 10.05 -8.94
CA HIS A 8 -7.08 9.21 -7.78
C HIS A 8 -7.66 7.84 -8.13
N PHE A 9 -8.40 7.73 -9.24
CA PHE A 9 -9.11 6.51 -9.66
C PHE A 9 -8.63 5.99 -11.02
N LYS A 10 -7.36 6.24 -11.35
CA LYS A 10 -6.79 5.94 -12.67
C LYS A 10 -6.95 4.46 -13.02
N ARG A 11 -6.70 3.55 -12.08
CA ARG A 11 -6.74 2.10 -12.34
C ARG A 11 -8.18 1.63 -12.54
N THR A 12 -9.10 2.12 -11.71
CA THR A 12 -10.53 1.89 -11.90
C THR A 12 -10.97 2.28 -13.32
N PHE A 13 -10.59 3.47 -13.80
CA PHE A 13 -10.97 3.91 -15.16
C PHE A 13 -10.38 3.07 -16.27
N LEU A 14 -9.11 2.71 -16.11
CA LEU A 14 -8.41 1.87 -17.06
C LEU A 14 -9.06 0.48 -17.17
N VAL A 15 -9.44 -0.14 -16.04
CA VAL A 15 -10.16 -1.43 -16.03
C VAL A 15 -11.56 -1.30 -16.60
N LEU A 16 -12.29 -0.21 -16.30
CA LEU A 16 -13.62 0.04 -16.89
C LEU A 16 -13.56 0.21 -18.42
N GLN A 17 -12.58 0.96 -18.92
CA GLN A 17 -12.33 1.13 -20.35
C GLN A 17 -12.06 -0.19 -21.05
N PHE A 18 -11.18 -1.03 -20.48
CA PHE A 18 -10.90 -2.37 -21.00
C PHE A 18 -12.16 -3.26 -21.05
N ASN A 19 -13.12 -3.00 -20.16
CA ASN A 19 -14.38 -3.73 -20.11
C ASN A 19 -15.48 -3.17 -21.03
N ASN A 20 -15.14 -2.25 -21.95
CA ASN A 20 -16.07 -1.56 -22.85
C ASN A 20 -17.19 -0.78 -22.12
N VAL A 21 -16.95 -0.37 -20.87
CA VAL A 21 -17.82 0.60 -20.20
C VAL A 21 -17.47 1.99 -20.72
N ASP A 22 -18.44 2.67 -21.33
CA ASP A 22 -18.22 4.00 -21.91
C ASP A 22 -17.76 5.00 -20.83
N PRO A 23 -16.54 5.54 -20.91
CA PRO A 23 -16.05 6.55 -19.98
C PRO A 23 -16.95 7.79 -19.92
N LYS A 24 -17.72 8.09 -20.98
CA LYS A 24 -18.64 9.23 -20.98
C LYS A 24 -19.82 9.04 -20.04
N GLN A 25 -20.36 7.83 -19.90
CA GLN A 25 -21.42 7.55 -18.92
C GLN A 25 -20.91 7.84 -17.50
N PHE A 26 -19.67 7.43 -17.25
CA PHE A 26 -18.96 7.70 -16.01
C PHE A 26 -18.78 9.20 -15.71
N PHE A 27 -18.18 9.95 -16.65
CA PHE A 27 -17.95 11.38 -16.47
C PHE A 27 -19.26 12.17 -16.35
N ASN A 28 -20.31 11.74 -17.06
CA ASN A 28 -21.63 12.35 -16.95
C ASN A 28 -22.22 12.14 -15.56
N THR A 29 -22.16 10.92 -14.99
CA THR A 29 -22.64 10.64 -13.64
C THR A 29 -21.92 11.51 -12.60
N ILE A 30 -20.60 11.60 -12.66
CA ILE A 30 -19.82 12.47 -11.75
C ILE A 30 -20.20 13.94 -11.91
N LYS A 31 -20.37 14.42 -13.15
CA LYS A 31 -20.75 15.81 -13.41
C LYS A 31 -22.14 16.13 -12.87
N THR A 32 -23.13 15.27 -13.09
CA THR A 32 -24.49 15.46 -12.53
C THR A 32 -24.51 15.47 -11.00
N THR A 33 -23.55 14.82 -10.36
CA THR A 33 -23.44 14.76 -8.90
C THR A 33 -22.88 16.03 -8.29
N GLU A 34 -21.86 16.61 -8.92
CA GLU A 34 -21.35 17.92 -8.53
C GLU A 34 -22.47 18.97 -8.63
N GLU A 35 -23.32 18.85 -9.67
CA GLU A 35 -24.47 19.72 -9.89
C GLU A 35 -25.63 19.47 -8.90
N SER A 36 -25.75 18.26 -8.32
CA SER A 36 -26.81 17.91 -7.36
C SER A 36 -26.45 18.13 -5.89
N GLY A 37 -25.18 18.38 -5.57
CA GLY A 37 -24.69 18.57 -4.19
C GLY A 37 -24.56 17.28 -3.37
N GLU A 38 -24.80 16.11 -3.97
CA GLU A 38 -24.57 14.80 -3.34
C GLU A 38 -23.08 14.44 -3.33
N ASN A 39 -22.30 15.05 -2.43
CA ASN A 39 -20.83 14.97 -2.44
C ASN A 39 -20.20 13.63 -1.98
N ASN A 40 -20.79 12.45 -2.26
CA ASN A 40 -20.15 11.17 -1.92
C ASN A 40 -19.66 10.41 -3.17
N ILE A 41 -18.53 10.89 -3.71
CA ILE A 41 -17.85 10.29 -4.87
C ILE A 41 -17.62 8.77 -4.68
N PRO A 42 -17.07 8.27 -3.56
CA PRO A 42 -16.95 6.82 -3.29
C PRO A 42 -18.21 5.99 -3.53
N ASP A 43 -19.36 6.40 -2.97
CA ASP A 43 -20.60 5.64 -3.08
C ASP A 43 -21.13 5.57 -4.51
N GLN A 44 -20.86 6.60 -5.30
CA GLN A 44 -21.27 6.62 -6.69
C GLN A 44 -20.39 5.78 -7.59
N LEU A 45 -19.09 5.75 -7.33
CA LEU A 45 -18.18 4.83 -8.01
C LEU A 45 -18.60 3.38 -7.77
N ARG A 46 -18.98 3.04 -6.53
CA ARG A 46 -19.51 1.72 -6.18
C ARG A 46 -20.77 1.37 -6.97
N LYS A 47 -21.74 2.30 -7.03
CA LYS A 47 -22.96 2.13 -7.83
C LYS A 47 -22.62 1.87 -9.29
N LEU A 48 -21.73 2.66 -9.88
CA LEU A 48 -21.37 2.54 -11.28
C LEU A 48 -20.69 1.21 -11.61
N VAL A 49 -19.76 0.76 -10.77
CA VAL A 49 -19.15 -0.57 -10.91
C VAL A 49 -20.21 -1.67 -10.80
N ALA A 50 -21.16 -1.55 -9.88
CA ALA A 50 -22.25 -2.52 -9.71
C ALA A 50 -23.21 -2.57 -10.92
N PHE A 51 -23.41 -1.47 -11.64
CA PHE A 51 -24.26 -1.40 -12.85
C PHE A 51 -23.52 -1.74 -14.15
N SER A 52 -22.22 -2.04 -14.10
CA SER A 52 -21.46 -2.45 -15.29
C SER A 52 -22.06 -3.73 -15.89
N PRO A 53 -22.24 -3.81 -17.23
CA PRO A 53 -22.72 -5.03 -17.91
C PRO A 53 -21.88 -6.27 -17.61
N LYS A 54 -20.64 -6.08 -17.13
CA LYS A 54 -19.68 -7.12 -16.77
C LYS A 54 -19.52 -7.31 -15.25
N ALA A 55 -20.39 -6.73 -14.41
CA ALA A 55 -20.37 -6.90 -12.96
C ALA A 55 -20.57 -8.36 -12.50
N ASN A 56 -20.97 -9.26 -13.41
CA ASN A 56 -21.10 -10.71 -13.18
C ASN A 56 -20.06 -11.55 -13.96
N THR A 57 -18.95 -10.95 -14.39
CA THR A 57 -17.87 -11.66 -15.10
C THR A 57 -16.67 -11.92 -14.18
N GLU A 58 -15.71 -12.70 -14.66
CA GLU A 58 -14.42 -12.92 -13.98
C GLU A 58 -13.68 -11.62 -13.63
N PHE A 59 -13.96 -10.52 -14.33
CA PHE A 59 -13.37 -9.20 -14.09
C PHE A 59 -14.04 -8.39 -12.97
N ALA A 60 -15.20 -8.84 -12.46
CA ALA A 60 -15.96 -8.09 -11.46
C ALA A 60 -15.24 -8.02 -10.11
N LYS A 61 -14.60 -9.12 -9.69
CA LYS A 61 -13.83 -9.19 -8.44
C LYS A 61 -12.63 -8.24 -8.46
N PRO A 62 -11.71 -8.28 -9.45
CA PRO A 62 -10.57 -7.36 -9.50
C PRO A 62 -11.00 -5.89 -9.63
N LEU A 63 -12.04 -5.59 -10.41
CA LEU A 63 -12.54 -4.22 -10.53
C LEU A 63 -13.06 -3.68 -9.18
N LYS A 64 -13.79 -4.50 -8.43
CA LYS A 64 -14.28 -4.13 -7.10
C LYS A 64 -13.12 -3.89 -6.12
N GLU A 65 -12.15 -4.78 -6.11
CA GLU A 65 -10.98 -4.69 -5.23
C GLU A 65 -10.14 -3.44 -5.53
N ILE A 66 -9.82 -3.20 -6.81
CA ILE A 66 -9.10 -1.99 -7.26
C ILE A 66 -9.85 -0.72 -6.84
N LEU A 67 -11.18 -0.70 -7.04
CA LEU A 67 -11.99 0.45 -6.67
C LEU A 67 -11.93 0.70 -5.16
N GLU A 68 -12.14 -0.32 -4.33
CA GLU A 68 -12.16 -0.13 -2.87
C GLU A 68 -10.80 0.35 -2.35
N ILE A 69 -9.69 -0.16 -2.90
CA ILE A 69 -8.35 0.28 -2.54
C ILE A 69 -8.10 1.74 -2.98
N GLU A 70 -8.52 2.13 -4.19
CA GLU A 70 -8.39 3.53 -4.65
C GLU A 70 -9.28 4.49 -3.85
N ILE A 71 -10.48 4.05 -3.44
CA ILE A 71 -11.35 4.79 -2.51
C ILE A 71 -10.64 4.98 -1.17
N GLU A 72 -10.08 3.92 -0.60
CA GLU A 72 -9.40 3.99 0.69
C GLU A 72 -8.20 4.94 0.64
N LYS A 73 -7.40 4.88 -0.43
CA LYS A 73 -6.30 5.83 -0.66
C LYS A 73 -6.80 7.27 -0.76
N PHE A 74 -7.89 7.50 -1.50
CA PHE A 74 -8.49 8.82 -1.63
C PHE A 74 -8.97 9.35 -0.28
N SER A 75 -9.70 8.53 0.48
CA SER A 75 -10.21 8.87 1.82
C SER A 75 -9.11 9.04 2.87
N SER A 76 -7.96 8.41 2.68
CA SER A 76 -6.79 8.52 3.57
C SER A 76 -5.93 9.75 3.30
N SER A 77 -6.23 10.51 2.24
CA SER A 77 -5.48 11.72 1.91
C SER A 77 -5.73 12.82 2.95
N ASP A 78 -4.65 13.37 3.48
CA ASP A 78 -4.71 14.29 4.61
C ASP A 78 -4.95 15.75 4.19
N THR A 79 -5.50 16.54 5.11
CA THR A 79 -5.54 17.99 4.98
C THR A 79 -4.13 18.59 4.99
N LYS A 80 -3.97 19.82 4.49
CA LYS A 80 -2.66 20.50 4.49
C LYS A 80 -2.08 20.64 5.91
N GLU A 81 -2.92 20.87 6.89
CA GLU A 81 -2.55 20.97 8.30
C GLU A 81 -2.03 19.63 8.84
N ASN A 82 -2.74 18.54 8.54
CA ASN A 82 -2.32 17.19 8.93
C ASN A 82 -0.99 16.79 8.26
N ILE A 83 -0.83 17.09 6.96
CA ILE A 83 0.43 16.84 6.22
C ILE A 83 1.63 17.54 6.91
N LYS A 84 1.47 18.80 7.33
CA LYS A 84 2.52 19.52 8.07
C LYS A 84 2.87 18.87 9.40
N THR A 85 1.86 18.36 10.12
CA THR A 85 2.08 17.63 11.38
C THR A 85 2.82 16.32 11.13
N ILE A 86 2.40 15.56 10.13
CA ILE A 86 3.09 14.33 9.72
C ILE A 86 4.55 14.63 9.38
N TYR A 87 4.82 15.67 8.58
CA TYR A 87 6.18 16.05 8.20
C TYR A 87 7.08 16.32 9.41
N LYS A 88 6.57 17.01 10.44
CA LYS A 88 7.32 17.26 11.67
C LYS A 88 7.64 15.95 12.41
N ASN A 89 6.66 15.07 12.53
CA ASN A 89 6.84 13.77 13.21
C ASN A 89 7.81 12.87 12.45
N GLU A 90 7.71 12.80 11.12
CA GLU A 90 8.64 12.05 10.28
C GLU A 90 10.08 12.54 10.42
N ARG A 91 10.31 13.84 10.60
CA ARG A 91 11.66 14.38 10.85
C ARG A 91 12.24 13.90 12.18
N ILE A 92 11.43 13.78 13.23
CA ILE A 92 11.86 13.27 14.53
C ILE A 92 12.23 11.78 14.38
N LEU A 93 11.31 10.99 13.81
CA LEU A 93 11.53 9.57 13.54
C LEU A 93 12.74 9.32 12.65
N TYR A 94 12.99 10.19 11.66
CA TYR A 94 14.15 10.10 10.78
C TYR A 94 15.47 10.20 11.56
N ILE A 95 15.56 11.12 12.53
CA ILE A 95 16.75 11.30 13.36
C ILE A 95 16.95 10.06 14.23
N GLU A 96 15.90 9.63 14.93
CA GLU A 96 15.92 8.46 15.82
C GLU A 96 16.32 7.19 15.06
N ARG A 97 15.67 6.93 13.93
CA ARG A 97 15.99 5.83 13.01
C ARG A 97 17.45 5.87 12.57
N SER A 98 18.00 7.05 12.29
CA SER A 98 19.38 7.18 11.82
C SER A 98 20.40 6.86 12.92
N VAL A 99 20.10 7.22 14.17
CA VAL A 99 20.88 6.81 15.34
C VAL A 99 20.79 5.29 15.51
N LEU A 100 19.58 4.74 15.54
CA LEU A 100 19.32 3.32 15.72
C LEU A 100 20.05 2.46 14.68
N LEU A 101 19.95 2.81 13.39
CA LEU A 101 20.59 2.06 12.30
C LEU A 101 22.12 2.24 12.23
N SER A 102 22.68 3.23 12.94
CA SER A 102 24.13 3.38 13.09
C SER A 102 24.71 2.44 14.16
N GLU A 103 23.88 1.93 15.07
CA GLU A 103 24.28 0.98 16.10
C GLU A 103 24.37 -0.46 15.56
N ASN A 104 25.08 -1.33 16.31
CA ASN A 104 25.06 -2.76 16.04
C ASN A 104 23.66 -3.32 16.30
N PHE A 105 23.11 -4.14 15.40
CA PHE A 105 21.77 -4.72 15.55
C PHE A 105 21.53 -5.39 16.91
N LEU A 106 22.55 -6.03 17.48
CA LEU A 106 22.44 -6.70 18.77
C LEU A 106 22.13 -5.74 19.94
N SER A 107 22.45 -4.44 19.83
CA SER A 107 22.20 -3.44 20.88
C SER A 107 20.73 -3.05 21.00
N TYR A 108 19.95 -3.19 19.93
CA TYR A 108 18.55 -2.75 19.90
C TYR A 108 17.55 -3.84 19.52
N GLN A 109 18.00 -5.06 19.21
CA GLN A 109 17.11 -6.17 18.82
C GLN A 109 16.05 -6.53 19.88
N ASN A 110 16.28 -6.19 21.16
CA ASN A 110 15.34 -6.45 22.25
C ASN A 110 14.48 -5.22 22.60
N ARG A 111 14.63 -4.09 21.90
CA ARG A 111 13.71 -2.96 22.04
C ARG A 111 12.37 -3.33 21.39
N GLU A 112 11.32 -2.71 21.89
CA GLU A 112 9.97 -2.87 21.34
C GLU A 112 9.79 -1.97 20.11
N PHE A 113 9.14 -2.54 19.10
CA PHE A 113 8.75 -1.85 17.88
C PHE A 113 7.27 -2.12 17.60
N ALA A 114 6.66 -1.21 16.86
CA ALA A 114 5.31 -1.37 16.33
C ALA A 114 5.22 -0.90 14.88
N LEU A 115 4.16 -1.33 14.20
CA LEU A 115 3.79 -0.80 12.90
C LEU A 115 3.55 0.70 13.02
N ASN A 116 4.12 1.47 12.10
CA ASN A 116 3.91 2.91 12.07
C ASN A 116 2.40 3.20 11.86
N PRO A 117 1.74 4.04 12.69
CA PRO A 117 0.31 4.38 12.53
C PRO A 117 -0.05 5.05 11.19
N LEU A 118 0.95 5.49 10.43
CA LEU A 118 0.79 6.06 9.10
C LEU A 118 0.85 5.00 7.98
N VAL A 119 1.06 3.73 8.33
CA VAL A 119 1.18 2.62 7.39
C VAL A 119 -0.03 1.70 7.48
N THR A 120 -0.53 1.30 6.32
CA THR A 120 -1.59 0.29 6.16
C THR A 120 -1.12 -0.74 5.15
N THR A 121 -1.23 -2.03 5.49
CA THR A 121 -0.78 -3.13 4.63
C THR A 121 -1.97 -3.79 3.93
N TYR A 122 -1.74 -4.27 2.71
CA TYR A 122 -2.75 -4.89 1.87
C TYR A 122 -2.21 -6.18 1.26
N GLU A 123 -3.13 -7.11 1.07
CA GLU A 123 -2.98 -8.33 0.30
C GLU A 123 -4.01 -8.26 -0.83
N SER A 124 -3.58 -8.59 -2.04
CA SER A 124 -4.39 -8.56 -3.23
C SER A 124 -4.27 -9.88 -3.97
N ASP A 125 -5.39 -10.39 -4.46
CA ASP A 125 -5.45 -11.62 -5.27
C ASP A 125 -4.91 -11.40 -6.70
N TRP A 126 -4.56 -10.15 -7.03
CA TRP A 126 -4.20 -9.71 -8.37
C TRP A 126 -2.93 -8.90 -8.33
N LYS A 127 -2.21 -8.88 -9.46
CA LYS A 127 -0.97 -8.11 -9.58
C LYS A 127 -1.23 -6.64 -9.29
N TRP A 128 -1.00 -6.22 -8.05
CA TRP A 128 -1.07 -4.81 -7.70
C TRP A 128 0.14 -4.13 -8.32
N ILE A 129 -0.07 -3.44 -9.45
CA ILE A 129 1.00 -2.66 -10.08
C ILE A 129 1.23 -1.44 -9.20
N VAL A 130 2.14 -1.60 -8.25
CA VAL A 130 2.87 -0.47 -7.68
C VAL A 130 3.76 0.04 -8.80
N ARG A 131 3.71 1.35 -9.08
CA ARG A 131 4.53 1.92 -10.15
C ARG A 131 6.00 1.78 -9.76
N ASP A 132 6.67 0.74 -10.27
CA ASP A 132 8.12 0.57 -10.09
C ASP A 132 8.91 1.70 -10.79
N SER A 133 8.31 2.33 -11.80
CA SER A 133 8.78 3.60 -12.35
C SER A 133 7.62 4.47 -12.83
N TYR A 134 7.78 5.80 -12.79
CA TYR A 134 6.82 6.78 -13.31
C TYR A 134 6.66 6.73 -14.85
N ILE A 135 7.36 5.83 -15.53
CA ILE A 135 7.55 5.81 -16.99
C ILE A 135 6.78 4.66 -17.66
N GLU A 136 6.50 3.56 -16.95
CA GLU A 136 5.83 2.41 -17.56
C GLU A 136 4.31 2.64 -17.70
N GLU A 137 3.80 2.46 -18.92
CA GLU A 137 2.37 2.39 -19.19
C GLU A 137 1.77 1.17 -18.48
N LEU A 138 0.67 1.39 -17.75
CA LEU A 138 -0.04 0.33 -17.04
C LEU A 138 -0.72 -0.59 -18.05
N ASP A 139 -0.11 -1.74 -18.34
CA ASP A 139 -0.69 -2.75 -19.23
C ASP A 139 -1.75 -3.58 -18.51
N ILE A 140 -2.99 -3.10 -18.54
CA ILE A 140 -4.16 -3.71 -17.90
C ILE A 140 -4.43 -5.10 -18.45
N SER A 141 -4.12 -5.34 -19.73
CA SER A 141 -4.34 -6.64 -20.36
C SER A 141 -3.47 -7.73 -19.71
N LYS A 142 -2.23 -7.40 -19.36
CA LYS A 142 -1.34 -8.30 -18.60
C LYS A 142 -1.77 -8.46 -17.15
N LEU A 143 -2.27 -7.40 -16.51
CA LEU A 143 -2.74 -7.46 -15.12
C LEU A 143 -3.95 -8.40 -14.98
N LEU A 144 -4.91 -8.29 -15.91
CA LEU A 144 -6.12 -9.11 -15.90
C LEU A 144 -5.88 -10.55 -16.40
N ALA A 145 -4.86 -10.77 -17.25
CA ALA A 145 -4.47 -12.10 -17.71
C ALA A 145 -3.49 -12.82 -16.75
N SER A 146 -3.03 -12.15 -15.69
CA SER A 146 -2.11 -12.77 -14.72
C SER A 146 -2.87 -13.81 -13.89
N PRO A 147 -2.28 -14.99 -13.63
CA PRO A 147 -2.89 -15.96 -12.73
C PRO A 147 -3.05 -15.33 -11.32
N PRO A 148 -4.10 -15.72 -10.57
CA PRO A 148 -4.24 -15.32 -9.18
C PRO A 148 -2.95 -15.67 -8.42
N SER A 149 -2.43 -14.69 -7.70
CA SER A 149 -1.22 -14.81 -6.89
C SER A 149 -1.33 -13.80 -5.77
N ASP A 150 -0.73 -14.09 -4.63
CA ASP A 150 -0.78 -13.18 -3.50
C ASP A 150 0.20 -12.03 -3.75
N PHE A 151 -0.34 -10.82 -3.89
CA PHE A 151 0.44 -9.60 -4.05
C PHE A 151 0.31 -8.73 -2.80
N TYR A 152 1.46 -8.32 -2.29
CA TYR A 152 1.53 -7.54 -1.07
C TYR A 152 2.00 -6.12 -1.37
N PHE A 153 1.35 -5.14 -0.77
CA PHE A 153 1.79 -3.75 -0.84
C PHE A 153 1.35 -3.01 0.43
N LEU A 154 1.84 -1.79 0.59
CA LEU A 154 1.37 -0.92 1.67
C LEU A 154 1.11 0.50 1.16
N PHE A 155 0.25 1.20 1.89
CA PHE A 155 0.14 2.64 1.85
C PHE A 155 0.87 3.25 3.04
N LYS A 156 1.63 4.31 2.78
CA LYS A 156 2.24 5.14 3.80
C LYS A 156 1.80 6.58 3.60
N ARG A 157 1.07 7.12 4.58
CA ARG A 157 0.80 8.57 4.67
C ARG A 157 2.10 9.29 5.03
N THR A 158 2.42 10.35 4.31
CA THR A 158 3.68 11.09 4.49
C THR A 158 3.44 12.59 4.63
N GLY A 159 4.46 13.29 5.12
CA GLY A 159 4.52 14.75 5.11
C GLY A 159 4.97 15.33 3.77
N GLY A 160 5.43 14.47 2.85
CA GLY A 160 5.68 14.81 1.46
C GLY A 160 4.39 14.81 0.65
N PHE A 161 4.30 15.69 -0.35
CA PHE A 161 3.17 15.71 -1.27
C PHE A 161 3.63 15.28 -2.67
N ASP A 162 3.03 14.20 -3.18
CA ASP A 162 3.20 13.80 -4.57
C ASP A 162 2.35 14.73 -5.45
N TYR A 163 3.01 15.70 -6.08
CA TYR A 163 2.36 16.66 -6.97
C TYR A 163 1.83 16.02 -8.26
N VAL A 164 2.35 14.85 -8.67
CA VAL A 164 1.92 14.15 -9.88
C VAL A 164 0.60 13.44 -9.62
N ASN A 165 0.51 12.68 -8.54
CA ASN A 165 -0.71 11.94 -8.18
C ASN A 165 -1.63 12.72 -7.21
N LYS A 166 -1.25 13.94 -6.85
CA LYS A 166 -1.98 14.88 -6.00
C LYS A 166 -2.40 14.28 -4.65
N THR A 167 -1.48 13.56 -4.00
CA THR A 167 -1.74 12.86 -2.74
C THR A 167 -0.50 12.85 -1.85
N ASN A 168 -0.69 12.72 -0.53
CA ASN A 168 0.39 12.48 0.42
C ASN A 168 0.54 11.00 0.79
N VAL A 169 -0.23 10.12 0.14
CA VAL A 169 -0.24 8.68 0.36
C VAL A 169 0.63 7.99 -0.69
N LEU A 170 1.77 7.46 -0.26
CA LEU A 170 2.69 6.73 -1.12
C LEU A 170 2.39 5.23 -1.08
N GLU A 171 2.54 4.56 -2.22
CA GLU A 171 2.34 3.12 -2.37
C GLU A 171 3.71 2.44 -2.49
N PHE A 172 3.91 1.32 -1.79
CA PHE A 172 5.16 0.55 -1.84
C PHE A 172 4.87 -0.93 -2.07
N PRO A 173 5.55 -1.60 -3.01
CA PRO A 173 5.41 -3.04 -3.17
C PRO A 173 6.13 -3.75 -2.02
N LEU A 174 5.60 -4.90 -1.62
CA LEU A 174 6.18 -5.75 -0.60
C LEU A 174 6.41 -7.14 -1.16
N ASN A 175 7.50 -7.77 -0.75
CA ASN A 175 7.61 -9.22 -0.83
C ASN A 175 6.90 -9.89 0.35
N GLU A 176 6.64 -11.19 0.24
CA GLU A 176 5.97 -12.00 1.27
C GLU A 176 6.63 -11.89 2.64
N ASN A 177 7.98 -11.92 2.70
CA ASN A 177 8.69 -11.84 3.97
C ASN A 177 8.55 -10.45 4.63
N GLN A 178 8.58 -9.38 3.85
CA GLN A 178 8.33 -8.02 4.34
C GLN A 178 6.89 -7.90 4.88
N TYR A 179 5.92 -8.42 4.13
CA TYR A 179 4.52 -8.45 4.55
C TYR A 179 4.36 -9.22 5.86
N PHE A 180 4.92 -10.44 5.94
CA PHE A 180 4.93 -11.26 7.15
C PHE A 180 5.44 -10.49 8.38
N PHE A 181 6.60 -9.83 8.28
CA PHE A 181 7.12 -9.05 9.41
C PHE A 181 6.18 -7.91 9.79
N LEU A 182 5.65 -7.16 8.82
CA LEU A 182 4.71 -6.07 9.10
C LEU A 182 3.45 -6.55 9.81
N ARG A 183 2.94 -7.74 9.47
CA ARG A 183 1.81 -8.38 10.17
C ARG A 183 2.14 -8.68 11.63
N LEU A 184 3.35 -9.13 11.93
CA LEU A 184 3.74 -9.38 13.32
C LEU A 184 3.76 -8.06 14.14
N PHE A 185 4.21 -6.95 13.54
CA PHE A 185 4.28 -5.63 14.20
C PHE A 185 2.94 -4.88 14.29
N GLU A 186 1.82 -5.46 13.82
CA GLU A 186 0.49 -4.95 14.18
C GLU A 186 0.26 -5.00 15.70
N LYS A 187 1.02 -5.84 16.40
CA LYS A 187 1.20 -5.80 17.85
C LYS A 187 2.62 -5.37 18.16
N THR A 188 2.77 -4.63 19.26
CA THR A 188 4.08 -4.31 19.81
C THR A 188 4.85 -5.59 20.14
N GLN A 189 6.11 -5.68 19.69
CA GLN A 189 6.99 -6.81 19.96
C GLN A 189 8.46 -6.43 19.73
N SER A 190 9.37 -7.30 20.15
CA SER A 190 10.81 -7.11 19.91
C SER A 190 11.25 -7.64 18.54
N LEU A 191 12.39 -7.13 18.03
CA LEU A 191 12.96 -7.64 16.79
C LEU A 191 13.45 -9.08 16.94
N SER A 192 14.01 -9.43 18.10
CA SER A 192 14.52 -10.78 18.37
C SER A 192 13.39 -11.83 18.39
N GLU A 193 12.25 -11.49 19.00
CA GLU A 193 11.03 -12.30 18.95
C GLU A 193 10.48 -12.43 17.52
N SER A 194 10.48 -11.34 16.76
CA SER A 194 10.05 -11.36 15.35
C SER A 194 10.92 -12.30 14.50
N ILE A 195 12.25 -12.25 14.70
CA ILE A 195 13.20 -13.16 14.04
C ILE A 195 12.93 -14.61 14.45
N HIS A 196 12.62 -14.85 15.72
CA HIS A 196 12.29 -16.19 16.20
C HIS A 196 11.05 -16.74 15.49
N HIS A 197 9.97 -15.95 15.43
CA HIS A 197 8.74 -16.33 14.70
C HIS A 197 8.97 -16.55 13.21
N PHE A 198 9.77 -15.70 12.57
CA PHE A 198 10.13 -15.89 11.17
C PHE A 198 10.87 -17.21 10.94
N CYS A 199 11.92 -17.45 11.74
CA CYS A 199 12.73 -18.66 11.63
C CYS A 199 11.97 -19.95 11.99
N SER A 200 10.87 -19.90 12.75
CA SER A 200 10.07 -21.09 13.05
C SER A 200 9.26 -21.61 11.87
N ASN A 201 9.09 -20.81 10.80
CA ASN A 201 8.40 -21.23 9.58
C ASN A 201 9.28 -22.04 8.61
N PHE A 202 10.58 -22.17 8.91
CA PHE A 202 11.53 -22.86 8.05
C PHE A 202 12.01 -24.14 8.72
N LEU A 203 12.09 -25.21 7.92
CA LEU A 203 12.88 -26.39 8.25
C LEU A 203 14.27 -26.18 7.65
N TYR A 204 15.31 -26.41 8.45
CA TYR A 204 16.70 -26.25 8.02
C TYR A 204 17.48 -27.52 8.29
N ASP A 205 18.26 -27.94 7.30
CA ASP A 205 19.06 -29.17 7.34
C ASP A 205 20.43 -28.93 7.97
N SER A 206 20.82 -27.67 8.16
CA SER A 206 22.12 -27.29 8.71
C SER A 206 22.10 -26.02 9.55
N ARG A 207 23.14 -25.88 10.38
CA ARG A 207 23.38 -24.63 11.13
C ARG A 207 23.67 -23.45 10.20
N GLU A 208 24.34 -23.67 9.07
CA GLU A 208 24.69 -22.60 8.13
C GLU A 208 23.44 -22.00 7.48
N GLU A 209 22.50 -22.85 7.06
CA GLU A 209 21.23 -22.43 6.49
C GLU A 209 20.40 -21.61 7.48
N LYS A 210 20.34 -22.06 8.74
CA LYS A 210 19.68 -21.32 9.81
C LYS A 210 20.25 -19.91 9.98
N GLU A 211 21.58 -19.77 9.97
CA GLU A 211 22.23 -18.45 10.08
C GLU A 211 21.98 -17.58 8.85
N LYS A 212 21.91 -18.15 7.64
CA LYS A 212 21.54 -17.41 6.41
C LYS A 212 20.12 -16.85 6.50
N ILE A 213 19.15 -17.66 6.91
CA ILE A 213 17.74 -17.24 7.10
C ILE A 213 17.66 -16.13 8.14
N LYS A 214 18.37 -16.30 9.26
CA LYS A 214 18.44 -15.28 10.31
C LYS A 214 19.07 -13.97 9.82
N SER A 215 20.16 -14.04 9.05
CA SER A 215 20.78 -12.87 8.44
C SER A 215 19.80 -12.14 7.52
N ARG A 216 19.04 -12.89 6.71
CA ARG A 216 18.02 -12.33 5.81
C ARG A 216 16.90 -11.64 6.59
N ALA A 217 16.44 -12.24 7.69
CA ALA A 217 15.46 -11.62 8.59
C ALA A 217 15.96 -10.26 9.13
N VAL A 218 17.22 -10.20 9.57
CA VAL A 218 17.84 -8.96 10.07
C VAL A 218 17.90 -7.89 8.98
N GLU A 219 18.27 -8.25 7.74
CA GLU A 219 18.28 -7.32 6.62
C GLU A 219 16.91 -6.73 6.34
N ILE A 220 15.87 -7.57 6.30
CA ILE A 220 14.50 -7.14 6.07
C ILE A 220 14.05 -6.20 7.18
N LEU A 221 14.27 -6.55 8.45
CA LEU A 221 13.91 -5.68 9.59
C LEU A 221 14.61 -4.32 9.53
N LYS A 222 15.90 -4.29 9.18
CA LYS A 222 16.63 -3.04 8.97
C LYS A 222 16.04 -2.21 7.83
N GLU A 223 15.61 -2.84 6.74
CA GLU A 223 14.92 -2.16 5.65
C GLU A 223 13.57 -1.57 6.12
N LEU A 224 12.76 -2.33 6.87
CA LEU A 224 11.48 -1.86 7.39
C LEU A 224 11.65 -0.67 8.35
N ILE A 225 12.67 -0.70 9.21
CA ILE A 225 13.07 0.43 10.08
C ILE A 225 13.53 1.60 9.22
N PHE A 226 14.40 1.36 8.23
CA PHE A 226 14.90 2.41 7.34
C PHE A 226 13.78 3.14 6.60
N ARG A 227 12.78 2.41 6.12
CA ARG A 227 11.59 2.95 5.46
C ARG A 227 10.61 3.60 6.44
N MET A 228 10.83 3.45 7.75
CA MET A 228 9.93 3.85 8.84
C MET A 228 8.56 3.18 8.72
N PHE A 229 8.53 1.94 8.22
CA PHE A 229 7.30 1.13 8.21
C PHE A 229 7.02 0.55 9.58
N ILE A 230 8.07 0.24 10.33
CA ILE A 230 8.03 -0.02 11.77
C ILE A 230 8.85 1.05 12.48
N ILE A 231 8.44 1.39 13.70
CA ILE A 231 9.07 2.43 14.52
C ILE A 231 9.34 1.90 15.94
N PRO A 232 10.41 2.36 16.60
CA PRO A 232 10.60 2.09 18.02
C PRO A 232 9.49 2.76 18.85
N LEU A 233 9.18 2.17 20.01
CA LEU A 233 8.26 2.73 21.01
C LEU A 233 8.99 3.29 22.23
#